data_AF-A0A011PQT0-F1
#
_entry.id   AF-A0A011PQT0-F1
#
_cell.length_a   1.000
_cell.length_b   1.000
_cell.length_c   1.000
_cell.angle_alpha   90.00
_cell.angle_beta   90.00
_cell.angle_gamma   90.00
#
_symmetry.space_group_name_H-M   'P 1'
#
loop_
_entity.id
_entity.type
_entity.pdbx_description
1 polymer ?
#
loop_
_entity_poly.entity_id
_entity_poly.type
_entity_poly.pdbx_seq_one_letter_code
_entity_poly.pdbx_strand_id
1 'polypeptide(L)' 'MKLLWTSEAQQDRADIWDYIAMDNPQAATSMDESFSDAAISWADERHTGK' A
#
# COMPACT_ATOMS: atom_id res chain seq x y z
N MET A 1 -9.35 13.36 -3.89
CA MET A 1 -9.71 12.89 -2.53
C MET A 1 -8.42 12.62 -1.75
N LYS A 2 -8.35 12.87 -0.44
CA LYS A 2 -7.16 12.52 0.36
C LYS A 2 -7.34 11.10 0.89
N LEU A 3 -6.53 10.16 0.41
CA LEU A 3 -6.50 8.81 0.94
C LEU A 3 -5.80 8.82 2.30
N LEU A 4 -6.40 8.19 3.30
CA LEU A 4 -5.87 8.09 4.66
C LEU A 4 -5.83 6.63 5.07
N TRP A 5 -4.67 6.16 5.51
CA TRP A 5 -4.51 4.86 6.14
C TRP A 5 -5.04 4.93 7.56
N THR A 6 -5.72 3.87 8.01
CA THR A 6 -5.98 3.69 9.44
C THR A 6 -4.69 3.25 10.12
N SER A 7 -4.60 3.45 11.44
CA SER A 7 -3.43 3.01 12.21
C SER A 7 -3.21 1.50 12.09
N GLU A 8 -4.29 0.73 12.06
CA GLU A 8 -4.24 -0.72 11.88
C GLU A 8 -3.69 -1.09 10.50
N ALA A 9 -4.17 -0.45 9.43
CA ALA A 9 -3.70 -0.75 8.08
C ALA A 9 -2.23 -0.33 7.85
N GLN A 10 -1.75 0.68 8.58
CA GLN A 10 -0.33 1.02 8.59
C GLN A 10 0.50 -0.03 9.35
N GLN A 11 -0.01 -0.56 10.46
CA GLN A 11 0.65 -1.63 11.20
C GLN A 11 0.71 -2.93 10.38
N ASP A 12 -0.40 -3.32 9.75
CA ASP A 12 -0.47 -4.51 8.91
C ASP A 12 0.56 -4.45 7.77
N ARG A 13 0.72 -3.29 7.13
CA ARG A 13 1.75 -3.08 6.11
C ARG A 13 3.16 -3.23 6.66
N ALA A 14 3.44 -2.68 7.83
CA ALA A 14 4.76 -2.79 8.46
C ALA A 14 5.08 -4.24 8.83
N ASP A 15 4.12 -4.97 9.41
CA ASP A 15 4.30 -6.36 9.82
C ASP A 15 4.57 -7.27 8.61
N ILE A 16 3.84 -7.08 7.50
CA ILE A 16 4.05 -7.84 6.26
C ILE A 16 5.39 -7.47 5.63
N TRP A 17 5.73 -6.17 5.62
CA TRP A 17 7.00 -5.71 5.08
C TRP A 17 8.18 -6.35 5.80
N ASP A 18 8.20 -6.31 7.13
CA ASP A 18 9.27 -6.87 7.94
C ASP A 18 9.40 -8.38 7.70
N TYR A 19 8.27 -9.10 7.59
CA TYR A 19 8.27 -10.52 7.28
C TYR A 19 8.91 -10.84 5.92
N ILE A 20 8.57 -10.09 4.86
CA ILE A 20 9.12 -10.32 3.51
C ILE A 20 10.58 -9.86 3.45
N ALA A 21 10.92 -8.76 4.09
CA ALA A 21 12.26 -8.18 4.06
C ALA A 21 13.32 -9.09 4.71
N MET A 22 12.91 -9.98 5.63
CA MET A 22 13.79 -11.00 6.20
C MET A 22 14.36 -11.97 5.15
N ASP A 23 13.62 -12.24 4.07
CA ASP A 23 14.03 -13.15 3.00
C ASP A 23 14.43 -12.39 1.73
N ASN A 24 13.63 -11.38 1.34
CA ASN A 24 13.83 -10.62 0.13
C ASN A 24 13.38 -9.14 0.29
N PRO A 25 14.32 -8.24 0.65
CA PRO A 25 14.03 -6.80 0.78
C PRO A 25 13.51 -6.13 -0.50
N GLN A 26 13.88 -6.66 -1.67
CA GLN A 26 13.41 -6.12 -2.96
C GLN A 26 11.95 -6.48 -3.18
N ALA A 27 11.53 -7.70 -2.83
CA ALA A 27 10.13 -8.10 -2.88
C ALA A 27 9.26 -7.30 -1.91
N ALA A 28 9.78 -6.99 -0.72
CA ALA A 28 9.10 -6.11 0.22
C ALA A 28 8.85 -4.73 -0.45
N THR A 29 9.88 -4.15 -1.06
CA THR A 29 9.79 -2.86 -1.79
C THR A 29 8.74 -2.86 -2.88
N SER A 30 8.76 -3.86 -3.75
CA SER A 30 7.75 -3.96 -4.82
C SER A 30 6.33 -4.11 -4.29
N MET A 31 6.14 -4.75 -3.13
CA MET A 31 4.82 -4.87 -2.50
C MET A 31 4.31 -3.51 -2.01
N ASP A 32 5.11 -2.72 -1.29
CA ASP A 32 4.64 -1.44 -0.74
C ASP A 32 4.31 -0.42 -1.84
N GLU A 33 5.12 -0.41 -2.91
CA GLU A 33 4.85 0.35 -4.14
C GLU A 33 3.51 -0.07 -4.76
N SER A 34 3.30 -1.36 -4.97
CA SER A 34 2.07 -1.90 -5.57
C SER A 34 0.82 -1.50 -4.79
N PHE A 35 0.87 -1.56 -3.46
CA PHE A 35 -0.27 -1.16 -2.65
C PHE A 35 -0.48 0.36 -2.63
N SER A 36 0.58 1.16 -2.72
CA SER A 36 0.49 2.62 -2.83
C SER A 36 -0.14 3.03 -4.17
N ASP A 37 0.29 2.40 -5.26
CA ASP A 37 -0.25 2.62 -6.61
C ASP A 37 -1.73 2.22 -6.68
N ALA A 38 -2.09 1.05 -6.15
CA ALA A 38 -3.48 0.61 -6.10
C ALA A 38 -4.36 1.61 -5.32
N ALA A 39 -3.86 2.16 -4.21
CA ALA A 39 -4.59 3.11 -3.42
C ALA A 39 -4.78 4.47 -4.13
N ILE A 40 -3.76 4.93 -4.87
CA ILE A 40 -3.86 6.12 -5.73
C ILE A 40 -4.88 5.89 -6.85
N SER A 41 -4.80 4.74 -7.54
CA SER A 41 -5.74 4.38 -8.61
C SER A 41 -7.18 4.37 -8.12
N TRP A 42 -7.44 3.79 -6.95
CA TRP A 42 -8.77 3.81 -6.33
C TRP A 42 -9.29 5.22 -5.99
N ALA A 43 -8.39 6.11 -5.57
CA ALA A 43 -8.76 7.49 -5.28
C ALA A 43 -9.08 8.28 -6.56
N ASP A 44 -8.42 7.96 -7.68
CA ASP A 44 -8.60 8.59 -8.98
C ASP A 44 -9.81 8.06 -9.75
N GLU A 45 -10.06 6.74 -9.73
CA GLU A 45 -11.26 6.11 -10.30
C GLU A 45 -12.54 6.61 -9.62
N ARG A 46 -12.50 6.84 -8.30
CA ARG A 46 -13.62 7.47 -7.60
C ARG A 46 -13.80 8.96 -7.91
N HIS A 47 -12.81 9.61 -8.52
CA HIS A 47 -12.92 10.98 -9.00
C HIS A 47 -13.45 11.07 -10.43
N THR A 48 -13.16 10.08 -11.27
CA THR A 48 -13.65 9.96 -12.65
C THR A 48 -15.02 9.27 -12.73
N GLY A 49 -15.94 9.69 -11.86
CA GLY A 49 -17.36 9.31 -11.97
C GLY A 49 -17.95 9.79 -13.29
N LYS A 50 -18.11 8.88 -14.24
CA LYS A 50 -19.15 8.94 -15.27
C LYS A 50 -20.35 8.10 -14.83
#